data_AF-A0A6G4ZPW3-F1
#
_entry.id   AF-A0A6G4ZPW3-F1
#
_cell.length_a   1.000
_cell.length_b   1.000
_cell.length_c   1.000
_cell.angle_alpha   90.00
_cell.angle_beta   90.00
_cell.angle_gamma   90.00
#
_symmetry.space_group_name_H-M   'P 1'
#
loop_
_entity.id
_entity.type
_entity.pdbx_description
1 polymer ?
#
loop_
_entity_poly.entity_id
_entity_poly.type
_entity_poly.pdbx_seq_one_letter_code
_entity_poly.pdbx_strand_id
1 'polypeptide(L)'
;MSGSTLVISEPASFKHESKSENVESLFQLSERFSQFKDEVLSSTNLEEQYQQFQTFKANLLVDFQNANTAINWEGLKSNQPLQRVIVDLSNTIAKNLGEINAKLTTAFSPKLEVLIQGILQNKEEEGLFRISGNANAVRDLVKKIKEGQINNIQGENVHTLAGTLKQILRDQTPHLLDAIKEDLLNIENLDVQKIQTALNKLEQKNQAILKTLMNFLTEIAAHSENNKMNPTTLATCIGPNLLTITQNANPLDSVQETLKVNTLTAFMIEHSAEIFN
;
A
#
# COMPACT_ATOMS: atom_id res chain seq x y z
N MET A 1 10.64 -17.60 21.70
CA MET A 1 11.93 -16.95 22.01
C MET A 1 11.62 -15.54 22.47
N SER A 2 12.20 -15.13 23.59
CA SER A 2 11.90 -13.93 24.38
C SER A 2 11.78 -12.67 23.49
N GLY A 3 10.61 -12.04 23.53
CA GLY A 3 10.37 -10.72 22.94
C GLY A 3 10.98 -9.67 23.85
N SER A 4 12.06 -9.05 23.39
CA SER A 4 12.70 -7.95 24.10
C SER A 4 11.84 -6.69 23.96
N THR A 5 10.94 -6.45 24.90
CA THR A 5 10.34 -5.12 25.10
C THR A 5 11.47 -4.18 25.51
N LEU A 6 11.97 -3.38 24.57
CA LEU A 6 12.95 -2.33 24.85
C LEU A 6 12.21 -1.18 25.53
N VAL A 7 12.07 -1.30 26.85
CA VAL A 7 11.67 -0.18 27.72
C VAL A 7 12.79 0.85 27.62
N ILE A 8 12.50 2.04 27.10
CA ILE A 8 13.44 3.17 27.15
C ILE A 8 13.55 3.56 28.62
N SER A 9 14.56 3.05 29.32
CA SER A 9 14.79 3.36 30.72
C SER A 9 15.28 4.80 30.85
N GLU A 10 14.58 5.59 31.65
CA GLU A 10 14.93 6.97 32.00
C GLU A 10 16.39 7.03 32.51
N PRO A 11 17.30 7.81 31.88
CA PRO A 11 18.68 7.90 32.35
C PRO A 11 18.71 8.51 33.75
N ALA A 12 19.52 7.94 34.66
CA ALA A 12 19.58 8.38 36.06
C ALA A 12 19.92 9.88 36.24
N SER A 13 20.51 10.52 35.22
CA SER A 13 20.81 11.96 35.18
C SER A 13 19.60 12.87 34.95
N PHE A 14 18.42 12.34 34.59
CA PHE A 14 17.20 13.13 34.36
C PHE A 14 16.44 13.51 35.64
N LYS A 15 16.75 12.87 36.78
CA LYS A 15 16.00 13.03 38.02
C LYS A 15 16.04 14.44 38.63
N HIS A 16 16.94 15.32 38.18
CA HIS A 16 17.14 16.61 38.84
C HIS A 16 17.00 17.88 37.98
N GLU A 17 16.98 17.82 36.64
CA GLU A 17 17.02 19.07 35.84
C GLU A 17 16.05 19.24 34.67
N SER A 18 15.21 18.27 34.30
CA SER A 18 14.13 18.58 33.36
C SER A 18 12.97 17.59 33.39
N LYS A 19 12.09 17.75 34.39
CA LYS A 19 10.65 17.50 34.17
C LYS A 19 10.08 18.61 33.27
N SER A 20 10.60 18.76 32.05
CA SER A 20 9.87 19.60 31.09
C SER A 20 8.74 18.73 30.55
N GLU A 21 7.51 19.24 30.56
CA GLU A 21 6.30 18.54 30.06
C GLU A 21 6.52 17.89 28.67
N ASN A 22 7.45 18.43 27.90
CA ASN A 22 7.87 17.95 26.58
C ASN A 22 8.53 16.56 26.60
N VAL A 23 9.29 16.22 27.64
CA VAL A 23 10.00 14.93 27.75
C VAL A 23 9.05 13.82 28.18
N GLU A 24 8.18 14.14 29.14
CA GLU A 24 7.10 13.26 29.60
C GLU A 24 6.18 12.88 28.43
N SER A 25 5.84 13.85 27.59
CA SER A 25 5.02 13.66 26.39
C SER A 25 5.67 12.69 25.38
N LEU A 26 6.99 12.73 25.21
CA LEU A 26 7.73 11.82 24.32
C LEU A 26 7.80 10.39 24.86
N PHE A 27 7.96 10.22 26.18
CA PHE A 27 7.93 8.89 26.81
C PHE A 27 6.55 8.25 26.72
N GLN A 28 5.48 9.01 26.97
CA GLN A 28 4.10 8.55 26.79
C GLN A 28 3.82 8.14 25.34
N LEU A 29 4.39 8.85 24.36
CA LEU A 29 4.30 8.49 22.95
C LEU A 29 4.97 7.12 22.66
N SER A 30 6.13 6.87 23.27
CA SER A 30 6.87 5.61 23.13
C SER A 30 6.12 4.41 23.72
N GLU A 31 5.52 4.56 24.90
CA GLU A 31 4.76 3.49 25.55
C GLU A 31 3.50 3.15 24.76
N ARG A 32 2.74 4.18 24.31
CA ARG A 32 1.58 3.99 23.43
C ARG A 32 1.96 3.25 22.16
N PHE A 33 3.12 3.54 21.59
CA PHE A 33 3.63 2.84 20.41
C PHE A 33 3.91 1.35 20.68
N SER A 34 4.50 1.02 21.82
CA SER A 34 4.83 -0.37 22.19
C SER A 34 3.58 -1.20 22.47
N GLN A 35 2.61 -0.64 23.21
CA GLN A 35 1.32 -1.30 23.47
C GLN A 35 0.55 -1.56 22.16
N PHE A 36 0.56 -0.60 21.25
CA PHE A 36 -0.10 -0.74 19.95
C PHE A 36 0.54 -1.80 19.05
N LYS A 37 1.89 -1.89 19.04
CA LYS A 37 2.59 -2.97 18.34
C LYS A 37 2.07 -4.33 18.78
N ASP A 38 1.88 -4.54 20.08
CA ASP A 38 1.40 -5.81 20.61
C ASP A 38 -0.09 -6.07 20.28
N GLU A 39 -0.94 -5.04 20.28
CA GLU A 39 -2.35 -5.13 19.83
C GLU A 39 -2.47 -5.48 18.34
N VAL A 40 -1.76 -4.77 17.46
CA VAL A 40 -1.79 -5.06 16.02
C VAL A 40 -1.23 -6.45 15.75
N LEU A 41 -0.15 -6.85 16.42
CA LEU A 41 0.46 -8.15 16.16
C LEU A 41 -0.37 -9.34 16.69
N SER A 42 -1.29 -9.12 17.63
CA SER A 42 -2.11 -10.17 18.26
C SER A 42 -3.47 -10.40 17.61
N SER A 43 -3.99 -9.46 16.80
CA SER A 43 -5.23 -9.68 16.05
C SER A 43 -5.11 -10.78 14.98
N THR A 44 -6.19 -11.52 14.73
CA THR A 44 -6.27 -12.54 13.67
C THR A 44 -6.97 -12.01 12.41
N ASN A 45 -7.60 -10.84 12.48
CA ASN A 45 -8.32 -10.22 11.37
C ASN A 45 -7.45 -9.16 10.69
N LEU A 46 -7.04 -9.47 9.46
CA LEU A 46 -6.06 -8.71 8.72
C LEU A 46 -6.55 -7.32 8.26
N GLU A 47 -7.84 -7.19 7.96
CA GLU A 47 -8.44 -5.94 7.49
C GLU A 47 -8.65 -4.98 8.67
N GLU A 48 -9.03 -5.53 9.82
CA GLU A 48 -9.11 -4.81 11.08
C GLU A 48 -7.73 -4.31 11.54
N GLN A 49 -6.69 -5.16 11.43
CA GLN A 49 -5.30 -4.77 11.67
C GLN A 49 -4.85 -3.60 10.78
N TYR A 50 -5.19 -3.64 9.50
CA TYR A 50 -4.81 -2.59 8.55
C TYR A 50 -5.52 -1.26 8.86
N GLN A 51 -6.83 -1.30 9.15
CA GLN A 51 -7.59 -0.10 9.51
C GLN A 51 -7.14 0.51 10.86
N GLN A 52 -6.90 -0.33 11.86
CA GLN A 52 -6.30 0.09 13.13
C GLN A 52 -4.93 0.72 12.92
N PHE A 53 -4.09 0.12 12.06
CA PHE A 53 -2.78 0.67 11.69
C PHE A 53 -2.87 2.03 11.00
N GLN A 54 -3.76 2.20 10.03
CA GLN A 54 -3.89 3.48 9.32
C GLN A 54 -4.42 4.58 10.24
N THR A 55 -5.39 4.26 11.10
CA THR A 55 -5.93 5.18 12.11
C THR A 55 -4.83 5.59 13.10
N PHE A 56 -4.04 4.63 13.55
CA PHE A 56 -2.90 4.90 14.42
C PHE A 56 -1.82 5.74 13.73
N LYS A 57 -1.46 5.44 12.47
CA LYS A 57 -0.49 6.22 11.69
C LYS A 57 -0.93 7.69 11.57
N ALA A 58 -2.23 7.93 11.33
CA ALA A 58 -2.80 9.27 11.28
C ALA A 58 -2.73 9.98 12.64
N ASN A 59 -3.13 9.31 13.72
CA ASN A 59 -3.09 9.86 15.07
C ASN A 59 -1.65 10.12 15.54
N LEU A 60 -0.71 9.23 15.22
CA LEU A 60 0.70 9.37 15.56
C LEU A 60 1.33 10.56 14.83
N LEU A 61 0.95 10.79 13.57
CA LEU A 61 1.41 11.97 12.82
C LEU A 61 0.93 13.26 13.48
N VAL A 62 -0.33 13.29 13.92
CA VAL A 62 -0.92 14.44 14.65
C VAL A 62 -0.24 14.63 16.00
N ASP A 63 -0.05 13.56 16.78
CA ASP A 63 0.62 13.61 18.08
C ASP A 63 2.08 14.06 17.93
N PHE A 64 2.78 13.61 16.89
CA PHE A 64 4.13 14.05 16.57
C PHE A 64 4.18 15.54 16.19
N GLN A 65 3.22 16.02 15.38
CA GLN A 65 3.12 17.44 15.04
C GLN A 65 2.85 18.31 16.27
N ASN A 66 1.98 17.85 17.18
CA ASN A 66 1.66 18.54 18.44
C ASN A 66 2.86 18.55 19.40
N ALA A 67 3.60 17.45 19.49
CA ALA A 67 4.84 17.40 20.26
C ALA A 67 5.90 18.33 19.65
N ASN A 68 6.02 18.35 18.33
CA ASN A 68 6.99 19.18 17.59
C ASN A 68 6.74 20.69 17.76
N THR A 69 5.48 21.12 17.95
CA THR A 69 5.13 22.52 18.23
C THR A 69 5.30 22.90 19.71
N ALA A 70 5.16 21.96 20.64
CA ALA A 70 5.37 22.18 22.08
C ALA A 70 6.87 22.23 22.47
N ILE A 71 7.75 21.67 21.64
CA ILE A 71 9.18 21.60 21.89
C ILE A 71 9.87 22.96 21.65
N ASN A 72 10.55 23.47 22.69
CA ASN A 72 11.52 24.56 22.53
C ASN A 72 12.83 24.02 21.92
N TRP A 73 12.95 24.13 20.60
CA TRP A 73 14.09 23.64 19.82
C TRP A 73 15.43 24.32 20.13
N GLU A 74 15.43 25.58 20.59
CA GLU A 74 16.67 26.30 20.94
C GLU A 74 17.29 25.79 22.24
N GLY A 75 16.47 25.54 23.27
CA GLY A 75 16.93 24.97 24.54
C GLY A 75 17.43 23.51 24.40
N LEU A 76 16.98 22.82 23.35
CA LEU A 76 17.30 21.43 23.07
C LEU A 76 18.66 21.24 22.36
N LYS A 77 19.14 22.24 21.63
CA LYS A 77 20.46 22.21 20.96
C LYS A 77 21.61 22.05 21.96
N SER A 78 21.41 22.48 23.20
CA SER A 78 22.41 22.45 24.28
C SER A 78 22.34 21.20 25.16
N ASN A 79 21.30 20.36 25.03
CA ASN A 79 21.06 19.22 25.92
C ASN A 79 21.28 17.88 25.17
N GLN A 80 22.53 17.40 25.20
CA GLN A 80 22.97 16.16 24.56
C GLN A 80 22.17 14.91 24.99
N PRO A 81 21.86 14.69 26.29
CA PRO A 81 20.99 13.58 26.71
C PRO A 81 19.61 13.61 26.05
N LEU A 82 18.97 14.78 25.97
CA LEU A 82 17.65 14.94 25.34
C LEU A 82 17.68 14.66 23.83
N GLN A 83 18.72 15.12 23.13
CA GLN A 83 18.92 14.84 21.71
C GLN A 83 19.01 13.32 21.45
N ARG A 84 19.70 12.60 22.33
CA ARG A 84 19.85 11.15 22.19
C ARG A 84 18.53 10.41 22.37
N VAL A 85 17.71 10.81 23.34
CA VAL A 85 16.36 10.24 23.56
C VAL A 85 15.46 10.46 22.34
N ILE A 86 15.48 11.66 21.73
CA ILE A 86 14.69 11.95 20.52
C ILE A 86 15.14 11.09 19.34
N VAL A 87 16.45 10.98 19.11
CA VAL A 87 17.00 10.15 18.01
C VAL A 87 16.65 8.68 18.21
N ASP A 88 16.78 8.15 19.43
CA ASP A 88 16.44 6.77 19.75
C ASP A 88 14.93 6.50 19.58
N LEU A 89 14.08 7.45 19.96
CA LEU A 89 12.64 7.40 19.74
C LEU A 89 12.29 7.40 18.25
N SER A 90 12.85 8.32 17.47
CA SER A 90 12.64 8.38 16.02
C SER A 90 13.08 7.10 15.31
N ASN A 91 14.25 6.55 15.68
CA ASN A 91 14.75 5.29 15.13
C ASN A 91 13.84 4.10 15.49
N THR A 92 13.33 4.06 16.72
CA THR A 92 12.44 2.99 17.20
C THR A 92 11.09 3.04 16.49
N ILE A 93 10.49 4.23 16.33
CA ILE A 93 9.25 4.42 15.57
C ILE A 93 9.46 4.01 14.12
N ALA A 94 10.53 4.48 13.46
CA ALA A 94 10.83 4.15 12.08
C ALA A 94 11.01 2.63 11.87
N LYS A 95 11.76 1.97 12.75
CA LYS A 95 11.98 0.52 12.71
C LYS A 95 10.66 -0.25 12.87
N ASN A 96 9.85 0.10 13.86
CA ASN A 96 8.61 -0.62 14.11
C ASN A 96 7.54 -0.34 13.03
N LEU A 97 7.45 0.89 12.51
CA LEU A 97 6.62 1.19 11.34
C LEU A 97 7.08 0.36 10.13
N GLY A 98 8.40 0.18 9.97
CA GLY A 98 8.99 -0.73 8.98
C GLY A 98 8.56 -2.19 9.18
N GLU A 99 8.64 -2.71 10.41
CA GLU A 99 8.24 -4.08 10.75
C GLU A 99 6.72 -4.32 10.54
N ILE A 100 5.88 -3.37 10.95
CA ILE A 100 4.43 -3.46 10.76
C ILE A 100 4.08 -3.32 9.27
N ASN A 101 4.71 -2.39 8.56
CA ASN A 101 4.51 -2.26 7.11
C ASN A 101 4.96 -3.52 6.38
N ALA A 102 6.10 -4.12 6.78
CA ALA A 102 6.56 -5.40 6.25
C ALA A 102 5.53 -6.51 6.53
N LYS A 103 5.01 -6.65 7.76
CA LYS A 103 3.99 -7.66 8.09
C LYS A 103 2.68 -7.46 7.31
N LEU A 104 2.23 -6.21 7.15
CA LEU A 104 1.05 -5.86 6.34
C LEU A 104 1.31 -6.01 4.83
N THR A 105 2.58 -5.96 4.39
CA THR A 105 3.00 -6.26 3.02
C THR A 105 2.98 -7.77 2.77
N THR A 106 3.53 -8.56 3.69
CA THR A 106 3.49 -10.03 3.68
C THR A 106 2.08 -10.58 3.80
N ALA A 107 1.12 -9.80 4.27
CA ALA A 107 -0.27 -10.23 4.36
C ALA A 107 -1.12 -9.88 3.13
N PHE A 108 -0.63 -8.96 2.27
CA PHE A 108 -1.26 -8.57 1.00
C PHE A 108 -0.64 -9.32 -0.20
N SER A 109 0.66 -9.66 -0.14
CA SER A 109 1.42 -10.29 -1.24
C SER A 109 1.02 -11.74 -1.56
N PRO A 110 0.96 -12.69 -0.60
CA PRO A 110 0.72 -14.10 -0.91
C PRO A 110 -0.69 -14.37 -1.43
N LYS A 111 -1.64 -13.53 -1.04
CA LYS A 111 -3.06 -13.64 -1.42
C LYS A 111 -3.28 -13.22 -2.88
N LEU A 112 -2.61 -12.16 -3.33
CA LEU A 112 -2.60 -11.73 -4.73
C LEU A 112 -1.78 -12.70 -5.58
N GLU A 113 -0.67 -13.23 -5.06
CA GLU A 113 0.15 -14.22 -5.75
C GLU A 113 -0.64 -15.47 -6.10
N VAL A 114 -1.45 -16.01 -5.19
CA VAL A 114 -2.29 -17.18 -5.48
C VAL A 114 -3.25 -16.89 -6.63
N LEU A 115 -3.96 -15.75 -6.61
CA LEU A 115 -4.85 -15.35 -7.72
C LEU A 115 -4.09 -15.19 -9.04
N ILE A 116 -2.96 -14.48 -9.02
CA ILE A 116 -2.10 -14.27 -10.18
C ILE A 116 -1.67 -15.61 -10.78
N GLN A 117 -1.21 -16.55 -9.94
CA GLN A 117 -0.80 -17.88 -10.40
C GLN A 117 -1.96 -18.65 -11.03
N GLY A 118 -3.16 -18.62 -10.44
CA GLY A 118 -4.32 -19.29 -11.03
C GLY A 118 -4.76 -18.69 -12.36
N ILE A 119 -4.65 -17.36 -12.51
CA ILE A 119 -4.94 -16.69 -13.77
C ILE A 119 -3.86 -17.01 -14.81
N LEU A 120 -2.57 -16.99 -14.44
CA LEU A 120 -1.45 -17.33 -15.32
C LEU A 120 -1.50 -18.78 -15.82
N GLN A 121 -1.98 -19.72 -15.01
CA GLN A 121 -2.22 -21.10 -15.44
C GLN A 121 -3.25 -21.21 -16.58
N ASN A 122 -4.10 -20.20 -16.74
CA ASN A 122 -5.15 -20.12 -17.75
C ASN A 122 -4.96 -18.88 -18.65
N LYS A 123 -3.71 -18.43 -18.85
CA LYS A 123 -3.38 -17.19 -19.60
C LYS A 123 -3.85 -17.17 -21.06
N GLU A 124 -4.19 -18.34 -21.61
CA GLU A 124 -4.72 -18.51 -22.97
C GLU A 124 -6.24 -18.26 -23.07
N GLU A 125 -6.96 -18.22 -21.94
CA GLU A 125 -8.42 -18.06 -21.92
C GLU A 125 -8.85 -16.74 -22.55
N GLU A 126 -9.84 -16.77 -23.45
CA GLU A 126 -10.29 -15.56 -24.12
C GLU A 126 -10.92 -14.55 -23.15
N GLY A 127 -10.52 -13.28 -23.28
CA GLY A 127 -11.22 -12.19 -22.61
C GLY A 127 -10.96 -12.11 -21.10
N LEU A 128 -9.81 -12.57 -20.61
CA LEU A 128 -9.38 -12.33 -19.23
C LEU A 128 -9.57 -10.86 -18.83
N PHE A 129 -10.10 -10.60 -17.64
CA PHE A 129 -10.49 -9.26 -17.14
C PHE A 129 -11.63 -8.55 -17.87
N ARG A 130 -11.87 -8.84 -19.15
CA ARG A 130 -12.97 -8.31 -19.95
C ARG A 130 -14.29 -9.03 -19.67
N ILE A 131 -14.27 -10.37 -19.72
CA ILE A 131 -15.42 -11.22 -19.43
C ILE A 131 -15.61 -11.28 -17.91
N SER A 132 -16.86 -11.05 -17.47
CA SER A 132 -17.22 -11.09 -16.06
C SER A 132 -17.43 -12.52 -15.59
N GLY A 133 -16.76 -12.89 -14.49
CA GLY A 133 -17.08 -14.10 -13.74
C GLY A 133 -18.42 -13.98 -13.00
N ASN A 134 -18.82 -15.06 -12.33
CA ASN A 134 -20.04 -15.06 -11.52
C ASN A 134 -19.90 -14.10 -10.33
N ALA A 135 -20.78 -13.10 -10.24
CA ALA A 135 -20.68 -12.04 -9.23
C ALA A 135 -20.78 -12.55 -7.79
N ASN A 136 -21.53 -13.62 -7.53
CA ASN A 136 -21.61 -14.22 -6.19
C ASN A 136 -20.33 -14.96 -5.85
N ALA A 137 -19.79 -15.75 -6.79
CA ALA A 137 -18.52 -16.43 -6.62
C ALA A 137 -17.35 -15.44 -6.41
N VAL A 138 -17.35 -14.31 -7.13
CA VAL A 138 -16.38 -13.21 -6.92
C VAL A 138 -16.47 -12.70 -5.49
N ARG A 139 -17.69 -12.36 -5.01
CA ARG A 139 -17.90 -11.85 -3.64
C ARG A 139 -17.46 -12.86 -2.58
N ASP A 140 -17.77 -14.13 -2.78
CA ASP A 140 -17.41 -15.21 -1.85
C ASP A 140 -15.89 -15.41 -1.81
N LEU A 141 -15.21 -15.39 -2.95
CA LEU A 141 -13.75 -15.48 -3.01
C LEU A 141 -13.07 -14.27 -2.37
N VAL A 142 -13.57 -13.05 -2.60
CA VAL A 142 -13.05 -11.83 -1.93
C VAL A 142 -13.16 -11.97 -0.41
N LYS A 143 -14.30 -12.44 0.10
CA LYS A 143 -14.48 -12.69 1.54
C LYS A 143 -13.47 -13.71 2.06
N LYS A 144 -13.34 -14.87 1.40
CA LYS A 144 -12.36 -15.91 1.79
C LYS A 144 -10.94 -15.39 1.80
N ILE A 145 -10.57 -14.55 0.83
CA ILE A 145 -9.23 -13.93 0.76
C ILE A 145 -8.99 -12.99 1.94
N LYS A 146 -9.95 -12.10 2.22
CA LYS A 146 -9.87 -11.15 3.33
C LYS A 146 -9.73 -11.87 4.67
N GLU A 147 -10.51 -12.93 4.87
CA GLU A 147 -10.48 -13.77 6.07
C GLU A 147 -9.27 -14.73 6.14
N GLY A 148 -8.43 -14.79 5.10
CA GLY A 148 -7.24 -15.65 5.08
C GLY A 148 -7.56 -17.15 4.93
N GLN A 149 -8.73 -17.48 4.39
CA GLN A 149 -9.25 -18.84 4.24
C GLN A 149 -9.01 -19.44 2.85
N ILE A 150 -8.17 -18.82 2.01
CA ILE A 150 -7.77 -19.43 0.73
C ILE A 150 -6.63 -20.41 0.97
N ASN A 151 -6.97 -21.69 0.90
CA ASN A 151 -6.00 -22.78 0.93
C ASN A 151 -5.66 -23.29 -0.48
N ASN A 152 -6.56 -23.13 -1.45
CA ASN A 152 -6.39 -23.52 -2.84
C ASN A 152 -7.41 -22.79 -3.73
N ILE A 153 -7.02 -22.50 -4.97
CA ILE A 153 -7.89 -21.91 -6.02
C ILE A 153 -8.03 -22.83 -7.25
N GLN A 154 -7.47 -24.04 -7.20
CA GLN A 154 -7.60 -25.01 -8.29
C GLN A 154 -9.07 -25.31 -8.57
N GLY A 155 -9.43 -25.29 -9.85
CA GLY A 155 -10.79 -25.54 -10.32
C GLY A 155 -11.73 -24.34 -10.24
N GLU A 156 -11.29 -23.21 -9.68
CA GLU A 156 -12.04 -21.95 -9.76
C GLU A 156 -12.06 -21.45 -11.21
N ASN A 157 -13.21 -20.91 -11.63
CA ASN A 157 -13.33 -20.32 -12.96
C ASN A 157 -12.40 -19.10 -13.07
N VAL A 158 -11.61 -19.02 -14.16
CA VAL A 158 -10.61 -17.97 -14.33
C VAL A 158 -11.20 -16.56 -14.43
N HIS A 159 -12.40 -16.39 -15.00
CA HIS A 159 -13.08 -15.09 -15.01
C HIS A 159 -13.56 -14.68 -13.61
N THR A 160 -13.88 -15.65 -12.75
CA THR A 160 -14.11 -15.38 -11.32
C THR A 160 -12.81 -14.93 -10.66
N LEU A 161 -11.68 -15.61 -10.88
CA LEU A 161 -10.38 -15.18 -10.34
C LEU A 161 -9.99 -13.77 -10.80
N ALA A 162 -10.15 -13.47 -12.10
CA ALA A 162 -9.91 -12.15 -12.67
C ALA A 162 -10.85 -11.08 -12.07
N GLY A 163 -12.13 -11.43 -11.88
CA GLY A 163 -13.12 -10.58 -11.21
C GLY A 163 -12.77 -10.29 -9.75
N THR A 164 -12.31 -11.31 -9.02
CA THR A 164 -11.83 -11.19 -7.63
C THR A 164 -10.62 -10.27 -7.54
N LEU A 165 -9.64 -10.39 -8.44
CA LEU A 165 -8.50 -9.48 -8.48
C LEU A 165 -8.94 -8.03 -8.72
N LYS A 166 -9.84 -7.78 -9.69
CA LYS A 166 -10.40 -6.44 -9.94
C LYS A 166 -11.11 -5.87 -8.71
N GLN A 167 -11.91 -6.70 -8.04
CA GLN A 167 -12.65 -6.29 -6.85
C GLN A 167 -11.70 -5.93 -5.70
N ILE A 168 -10.64 -6.71 -5.46
CA ILE A 168 -9.65 -6.41 -4.42
C ILE A 168 -8.94 -5.07 -4.68
N LEU A 169 -8.53 -4.83 -5.93
CA LEU A 169 -7.89 -3.56 -6.31
C LEU A 169 -8.84 -2.37 -6.11
N ARG A 170 -10.12 -2.53 -6.47
CA ARG A 170 -11.14 -1.49 -6.33
C ARG A 170 -11.59 -1.24 -4.90
N ASP A 171 -11.62 -2.27 -4.06
CA ASP A 171 -11.99 -2.15 -2.65
C ASP A 171 -10.84 -1.60 -1.79
N GLN A 172 -9.64 -1.47 -2.36
CA GLN A 172 -8.50 -0.90 -1.68
C GLN A 172 -8.65 0.62 -1.55
N THR A 173 -8.78 1.11 -0.32
CA THR A 173 -8.80 2.54 -0.02
C THR A 173 -7.60 2.91 0.87
N PRO A 174 -6.74 3.87 0.47
CA PRO A 174 -6.69 4.51 -0.86
C PRO A 174 -6.27 3.51 -1.97
N HIS A 175 -6.64 3.80 -3.23
CA HIS A 175 -6.21 2.97 -4.36
C HIS A 175 -4.70 3.02 -4.52
N LEU A 176 -4.15 2.03 -5.25
CA LEU A 176 -2.72 1.79 -5.34
C LEU A 176 -1.90 3.01 -5.77
N LEU A 177 -2.44 3.84 -6.67
CA LEU A 177 -1.74 5.00 -7.23
C LEU A 177 -2.29 6.35 -6.75
N ASP A 178 -3.29 6.37 -5.86
CA ASP A 178 -3.97 7.62 -5.45
C ASP A 178 -3.00 8.66 -4.87
N ALA A 179 -1.96 8.21 -4.15
CA ALA A 179 -0.95 9.07 -3.56
C ALA A 179 -0.13 9.89 -4.58
N ILE A 180 -0.07 9.44 -5.83
CA ILE A 180 0.71 10.07 -6.91
C ILE A 180 -0.15 10.38 -8.14
N LYS A 181 -1.48 10.40 -7.97
CA LYS A 181 -2.44 10.61 -9.06
C LYS A 181 -2.13 11.86 -9.88
N GLU A 182 -1.97 13.01 -9.22
CA GLU A 182 -1.71 14.28 -9.89
C GLU A 182 -0.38 14.27 -10.63
N ASP A 183 0.67 13.67 -10.04
CA ASP A 183 1.97 13.55 -10.70
C ASP A 183 1.88 12.73 -11.99
N LEU A 184 1.07 11.67 -11.98
CA LEU A 184 0.87 10.79 -13.13
C LEU A 184 -0.02 11.44 -14.21
N LEU A 185 -1.13 12.07 -13.83
CA LEU A 185 -2.09 12.66 -14.79
C LEU A 185 -1.60 13.95 -15.45
N ASN A 186 -0.59 14.60 -14.88
CA ASN A 186 0.08 15.78 -15.43
C ASN A 186 1.23 15.45 -16.41
N ILE A 187 1.53 14.17 -16.64
CA ILE A 187 2.50 13.76 -17.65
C ILE A 187 1.87 13.92 -19.05
N GLU A 188 2.21 15.01 -19.75
CA GLU A 188 1.69 15.27 -21.11
C GLU A 188 2.22 14.28 -22.15
N ASN A 189 3.53 13.99 -22.09
CA ASN A 189 4.21 13.03 -22.95
C ASN A 189 4.76 11.91 -22.06
N LEU A 190 4.10 10.75 -22.14
CA LEU A 190 4.49 9.56 -21.39
C LEU A 190 5.92 9.18 -21.74
N ASP A 191 6.71 9.00 -20.69
CA ASP A 191 8.13 8.71 -20.76
C ASP A 191 8.49 7.88 -19.53
N VAL A 192 9.36 6.89 -19.72
CA VAL A 192 9.76 5.95 -18.66
C VAL A 192 10.35 6.70 -17.47
N GLN A 193 11.21 7.70 -17.68
CA GLN A 193 11.88 8.43 -16.59
C GLN A 193 10.89 9.28 -15.79
N LYS A 194 9.93 9.91 -16.46
CA LYS A 194 8.86 10.67 -15.78
C LYS A 194 7.99 9.79 -14.91
N ILE A 195 7.60 8.61 -15.42
CA ILE A 195 6.83 7.63 -14.66
C ILE A 195 7.64 7.13 -13.46
N GLN A 196 8.91 6.74 -13.66
CA GLN A 196 9.80 6.35 -12.56
C GLN A 196 9.92 7.42 -11.48
N THR A 197 10.05 8.70 -11.89
CA THR A 197 10.11 9.83 -10.96
C THR A 197 8.85 9.95 -10.12
N ALA A 198 7.67 9.78 -10.72
CA ALA A 198 6.40 9.78 -9.98
C ALA A 198 6.30 8.55 -9.05
N LEU A 199 6.66 7.36 -9.54
CA LEU A 199 6.62 6.11 -8.78
C LEU A 199 7.55 6.11 -7.57
N ASN A 200 8.68 6.83 -7.62
CA ASN A 200 9.60 6.96 -6.49
C ASN A 200 8.97 7.65 -5.26
N LYS A 201 7.86 8.38 -5.43
CA LYS A 201 7.11 8.98 -4.33
C LYS A 201 6.14 8.00 -3.66
N LEU A 202 5.87 6.86 -4.30
CA LEU A 202 4.98 5.83 -3.79
C LEU A 202 5.69 5.01 -2.69
N GLU A 203 4.96 4.53 -1.68
CA GLU A 203 5.56 3.65 -0.65
C GLU A 203 6.12 2.37 -1.30
N GLN A 204 7.28 1.89 -0.82
CA GLN A 204 7.97 0.70 -1.38
C GLN A 204 7.05 -0.52 -1.54
N LYS A 205 6.14 -0.72 -0.58
CA LYS A 205 5.10 -1.75 -0.64
C LYS A 205 4.25 -1.64 -1.91
N ASN A 206 3.72 -0.45 -2.17
CA ASN A 206 2.83 -0.20 -3.28
C ASN A 206 3.59 -0.26 -4.61
N GLN A 207 4.86 0.16 -4.63
CA GLN A 207 5.75 -0.04 -5.79
C GLN A 207 5.95 -1.52 -6.10
N ALA A 208 6.17 -2.36 -5.09
CA ALA A 208 6.34 -3.80 -5.27
C ALA A 208 5.06 -4.47 -5.79
N ILE A 209 3.89 -4.10 -5.24
CA ILE A 209 2.59 -4.59 -5.73
C ILE A 209 2.37 -4.17 -7.19
N LEU A 210 2.64 -2.90 -7.51
CA LEU A 210 2.49 -2.36 -8.86
C LEU A 210 3.42 -3.08 -9.85
N LYS A 211 4.69 -3.29 -9.49
CA LYS A 211 5.66 -4.04 -10.30
C LYS A 211 5.14 -5.44 -10.60
N THR A 212 4.70 -6.18 -9.58
CA THR A 212 4.15 -7.52 -9.73
C THR A 212 2.92 -7.52 -10.64
N LEU A 213 2.02 -6.56 -10.46
CA LEU A 213 0.82 -6.42 -11.27
C LEU A 213 1.16 -6.11 -12.74
N MET A 214 2.06 -5.17 -13.01
CA MET A 214 2.44 -4.79 -14.37
C MET A 214 3.17 -5.93 -15.09
N ASN A 215 4.09 -6.62 -14.41
CA ASN A 215 4.74 -7.82 -14.95
C ASN A 215 3.72 -8.93 -15.28
N PHE A 216 2.76 -9.17 -14.38
CA PHE A 216 1.69 -10.13 -14.59
C PHE A 216 0.82 -9.77 -15.80
N LEU A 217 0.42 -8.51 -15.94
CA LEU A 217 -0.38 -8.05 -17.09
C LEU A 217 0.43 -8.11 -18.39
N THR A 218 1.73 -7.85 -18.34
CA THR A 218 2.66 -8.02 -19.48
C THR A 218 2.67 -9.47 -19.94
N GLU A 219 2.74 -10.43 -19.01
CA GLU A 219 2.67 -11.86 -19.32
C GLU A 219 1.33 -12.24 -19.94
N ILE A 220 0.19 -11.72 -19.47
CA ILE A 220 -1.10 -11.95 -20.14
C ILE A 220 -1.11 -11.35 -21.56
N ALA A 221 -0.58 -10.14 -21.72
CA ALA A 221 -0.54 -9.45 -23.01
C ALA A 221 0.34 -10.17 -24.04
N ALA A 222 1.39 -10.88 -23.60
CA ALA A 222 2.23 -11.71 -24.46
C ALA A 222 1.45 -12.86 -25.14
N HIS A 223 0.29 -13.24 -24.59
CA HIS A 223 -0.62 -14.26 -25.13
C HIS A 223 -1.83 -13.67 -25.87
N SER A 224 -1.76 -12.38 -26.24
CA SER A 224 -2.88 -11.64 -26.85
C SER A 224 -3.38 -12.19 -28.19
N GLU A 225 -2.55 -12.93 -28.92
CA GLU A 225 -2.98 -13.64 -30.14
C GLU A 225 -4.10 -14.65 -29.86
N ASN A 226 -4.09 -15.26 -28.67
CA ASN A 226 -5.06 -16.26 -28.25
C ASN A 226 -6.14 -15.64 -27.37
N ASN A 227 -5.74 -15.03 -26.25
CA ASN A 227 -6.67 -14.53 -25.24
C ASN A 227 -7.37 -13.21 -25.64
N LYS A 228 -6.91 -12.53 -26.71
CA LYS A 228 -7.43 -11.25 -27.24
C LYS A 228 -7.27 -10.05 -26.30
N MET A 229 -6.36 -10.13 -25.33
CA MET A 229 -6.12 -9.11 -24.31
C MET A 229 -4.76 -8.44 -24.50
N ASN A 230 -4.68 -7.46 -25.41
CA ASN A 230 -3.49 -6.62 -25.56
C ASN A 230 -3.36 -5.58 -24.42
N PRO A 231 -2.22 -4.87 -24.27
CA PRO A 231 -2.01 -3.90 -23.19
C PRO A 231 -3.13 -2.85 -23.08
N THR A 232 -3.57 -2.28 -24.21
CA THR A 232 -4.69 -1.33 -24.25
C THR A 232 -5.98 -1.91 -23.71
N THR A 233 -6.32 -3.15 -24.08
CA THR A 233 -7.55 -3.83 -23.65
C THR A 233 -7.50 -4.19 -22.16
N LEU A 234 -6.33 -4.63 -21.67
CA LEU A 234 -6.11 -4.87 -20.24
C LEU A 234 -6.21 -3.57 -19.44
N ALA A 235 -5.62 -2.49 -19.94
CA ALA A 235 -5.62 -1.19 -19.31
C ALA A 235 -7.03 -0.62 -19.13
N THR A 236 -7.92 -0.76 -20.12
CA THR A 236 -9.32 -0.32 -19.97
C THR A 236 -10.08 -1.11 -18.90
N CYS A 237 -9.72 -2.38 -18.69
CA CYS A 237 -10.37 -3.23 -17.69
C CYS A 237 -9.82 -3.01 -16.27
N ILE A 238 -8.53 -2.71 -16.15
CA ILE A 238 -7.80 -2.65 -14.88
C ILE A 238 -7.55 -1.22 -14.40
N GLY A 239 -7.22 -0.30 -15.29
CA GLY A 239 -6.85 1.09 -14.99
C GLY A 239 -7.80 1.81 -14.02
N PRO A 240 -9.13 1.74 -14.23
CA PRO A 240 -10.09 2.37 -13.31
C PRO A 240 -10.09 1.81 -11.88
N ASN A 241 -9.43 0.67 -11.62
CA ASN A 241 -9.28 0.08 -10.29
C ASN A 241 -7.91 0.41 -9.66
N LEU A 242 -7.06 1.20 -10.32
CA LEU A 242 -5.74 1.61 -9.80
C LEU A 242 -5.73 3.02 -9.21
N LEU A 243 -6.69 3.84 -9.61
CA LEU A 243 -6.83 5.26 -9.27
C LEU A 243 -8.30 5.59 -9.05
N THR A 244 -8.57 6.42 -8.05
CA THR A 244 -9.87 7.06 -7.86
C THR A 244 -10.10 8.07 -8.98
N ILE A 245 -11.14 7.90 -9.79
CA ILE A 245 -11.56 8.92 -10.77
C ILE A 245 -12.29 10.05 -10.05
N THR A 246 -11.89 11.30 -10.27
CA THR A 246 -12.56 12.44 -9.64
C THR A 246 -13.98 12.58 -10.20
N GLN A 247 -14.99 12.66 -9.32
CA GLN A 247 -16.34 13.02 -9.72
C GLN A 247 -16.40 14.52 -10.03
N ASN A 248 -16.10 14.87 -11.28
CA ASN A 248 -16.13 16.24 -11.76
C ASN A 248 -17.57 16.68 -12.04
N ALA A 249 -17.86 17.98 -11.85
CA ALA A 249 -19.17 18.56 -12.13
C ALA A 249 -19.56 18.42 -13.62
N ASN A 250 -18.58 18.33 -14.51
CA ASN A 250 -18.75 18.06 -15.93
C ASN A 250 -18.43 16.58 -16.25
N PRO A 251 -19.38 15.81 -16.79
CA PRO A 251 -19.16 14.42 -17.21
C PRO A 251 -18.05 14.24 -18.26
N LEU A 252 -17.70 15.28 -19.03
CA LEU A 252 -16.61 15.19 -20.00
C LEU A 252 -15.24 15.07 -19.33
N ASP A 253 -15.05 15.71 -18.17
CA ASP A 253 -13.77 15.73 -17.47
C ASP A 253 -13.45 14.35 -16.88
N SER A 254 -14.46 13.65 -16.34
CA SER A 254 -14.29 12.28 -15.82
C SER A 254 -14.01 11.26 -16.94
N VAL A 255 -14.57 11.46 -18.13
CA VAL A 255 -14.26 10.65 -19.32
C VAL A 255 -12.82 10.88 -19.76
N GLN A 256 -12.36 12.14 -19.83
CA GLN A 256 -10.98 12.46 -20.19
C GLN A 256 -9.98 11.88 -19.18
N GLU A 257 -10.28 11.97 -17.90
CA GLU A 257 -9.47 11.39 -16.84
C GLU A 257 -9.38 9.87 -16.98
N THR A 258 -10.51 9.19 -17.23
CA THR A 258 -10.55 7.75 -17.48
C THR A 258 -9.67 7.36 -18.69
N LEU A 259 -9.74 8.13 -19.78
CA LEU A 259 -8.90 7.91 -20.95
C LEU A 259 -7.41 8.06 -20.62
N LYS A 260 -7.03 9.11 -19.86
CA LYS A 260 -5.64 9.29 -19.41
C LYS A 260 -5.16 8.13 -18.55
N VAL A 261 -5.98 7.67 -17.60
CA VAL A 261 -5.66 6.53 -16.74
C VAL A 261 -5.46 5.25 -17.57
N ASN A 262 -6.31 5.01 -18.57
CA ASN A 262 -6.17 3.87 -19.46
C ASN A 262 -4.88 3.95 -20.29
N THR A 263 -4.57 5.11 -20.88
CA THR A 263 -3.34 5.31 -21.67
C THR A 263 -2.09 5.13 -20.81
N LEU A 264 -2.08 5.70 -19.61
CA LEU A 264 -0.99 5.54 -18.64
C LEU A 264 -0.81 4.06 -18.25
N THR A 265 -1.91 3.36 -17.96
CA THR A 265 -1.86 1.95 -17.57
C THR A 265 -1.35 1.07 -18.71
N ALA A 266 -1.77 1.33 -19.96
CA ALA A 266 -1.28 0.62 -21.13
C ALA A 266 0.23 0.81 -21.32
N PHE A 267 0.71 2.05 -21.18
CA PHE A 267 2.14 2.36 -21.26
C PHE A 267 2.95 1.65 -20.17
N MET A 268 2.44 1.59 -18.93
CA MET A 268 3.11 0.87 -17.84
C MET A 268 3.16 -0.65 -18.07
N ILE A 269 2.18 -1.23 -18.77
CA ILE A 269 2.20 -2.65 -19.18
C ILE A 269 3.24 -2.85 -20.28
N GLU A 270 3.25 -2.01 -21.32
CA GLU A 270 4.18 -2.13 -22.46
C GLU A 270 5.65 -1.95 -22.07
N HIS A 271 5.93 -1.01 -21.17
CA HIS A 271 7.28 -0.65 -20.73
C HIS A 271 7.60 -1.17 -19.31
N SER A 272 6.90 -2.22 -18.86
CA SER A 272 7.03 -2.72 -17.48
C SER A 272 8.48 -3.05 -17.11
N ALA A 273 9.22 -3.71 -18.02
CA ALA A 273 10.62 -4.04 -17.80
C ALA A 273 11.54 -2.82 -17.68
N GLU A 274 11.26 -1.73 -18.40
CA GLU A 274 12.08 -0.51 -18.36
C GLU A 274 11.75 0.35 -17.13
N ILE A 275 10.48 0.38 -16.73
CA ILE A 275 10.01 1.17 -15.60
C ILE A 275 10.48 0.58 -14.27
N PHE A 276 10.48 -0.76 -14.12
CA PHE A 276 10.64 -1.42 -12.83
C PHE A 276 11.95 -2.20 -12.62
N ASN A 277 12.87 -2.25 -13.60
CA ASN A 277 14.17 -2.93 -13.45
C ASN A 277 15.31 -2.00 -13.05
#